data_AF-A0A530GG12-F1
#
_entry.id   AF-A0A530GG12-F1
#
_cell.length_a   1.000
_cell.length_b   1.000
_cell.length_c   1.000
_cell.angle_alpha   90.00
_cell.angle_beta   90.00
_cell.angle_gamma   90.00
#
_symmetry.space_group_name_H-M   'P 1'
#
loop_
_entity.id
_entity.type
_entity.pdbx_description
1 polymer ?
#
loop_
_entity_poly.entity_id
_entity_poly.type
_entity_poly.pdbx_seq_one_letter_code
_entity_poly.pdbx_strand_id
1 'polypeptide(L)' 'MRVLVVQNYDNTGLGQVGAALAEAGADVDLRRPYQG' A
#
# COMPACT_ATOMS: atom_id res chain seq x y z
N MET A 1 -8.98 -7.65 7.26
CA MET A 1 -9.54 -6.40 6.70
C MET A 1 -8.90 -6.16 5.35
N ARG A 2 -9.60 -5.59 4.36
CA ARG A 2 -8.99 -5.26 3.06
C ARG A 2 -8.75 -3.76 2.95
N VAL A 3 -7.57 -3.36 2.49
CA VAL A 3 -7.15 -1.96 2.38
C VAL A 3 -6.67 -1.70 0.95
N LEU A 4 -7.29 -0.75 0.28
CA LEU A 4 -6.82 -0.22 -1.00
C LEU A 4 -5.77 0.86 -0.71
N VAL A 5 -4.57 0.71 -1.28
CA VAL A 5 -3.55 1.75 -1.24
C VAL A 5 -3.24 2.23 -2.65
N VAL A 6 -3.27 3.54 -2.85
CA VAL A 6 -2.87 4.18 -4.10
C VAL A 6 -1.49 4.78 -3.89
N GLN A 7 -0.51 4.26 -4.62
CA GLN A 7 0.82 4.83 -4.69
C GLN A 7 0.88 5.73 -5.93
N ASN A 8 1.00 7.04 -5.72
CA ASN A 8 0.95 8.04 -6.80
C ASN A 8 2.31 8.32 -7.46
N TYR A 9 3.42 7.91 -6.84
CA TYR A 9 4.77 8.12 -7.35
C TYR A 9 5.65 6.90 -7.07
N ASP A 10 6.70 6.70 -7.87
CA ASP A 10 7.67 5.65 -7.60
C ASP A 10 8.52 5.96 -6.36
N ASN A 11 9.11 4.93 -5.75
CA ASN A 11 9.95 5.00 -4.55
C ASN A 11 9.27 5.55 -3.28
N THR A 12 7.95 5.79 -3.30
CA THR A 12 7.15 6.13 -2.11
C THR A 12 6.44 4.90 -1.56
N GLY A 13 7.19 3.84 -1.22
CA GLY A 13 6.62 2.62 -0.64
C GLY A 13 5.78 2.89 0.63
N LEU A 14 5.11 1.85 1.14
CA LEU A 14 4.15 1.99 2.25
C LEU A 14 4.77 2.43 3.60
N GLY A 15 6.10 2.33 3.75
CA GLY A 15 6.81 2.70 4.98
C GLY A 15 6.24 2.01 6.22
N GLN A 16 6.15 2.76 7.33
CA GLN A 16 5.62 2.26 8.61
C GLN A 16 4.15 1.85 8.53
N VAL A 17 3.37 2.47 7.63
CA VAL A 17 1.97 2.07 7.40
C VAL A 17 1.90 0.64 6.87
N GLY A 18 2.84 0.26 6.00
CA GLY A 18 2.95 -1.12 5.50
C GLY A 18 3.22 -2.14 6.61
N ALA A 19 4.09 -1.80 7.56
CA ALA A 19 4.37 -2.66 8.72
C ALA A 19 3.12 -2.86 9.60
N ALA A 20 2.43 -1.77 9.95
CA ALA A 20 1.21 -1.83 10.75
C ALA A 20 0.08 -2.63 10.04
N LEU A 21 -0.05 -2.48 8.72
CA LEU A 21 -1.02 -3.26 7.93
C LEU A 21 -0.69 -4.76 7.94
N ALA A 22 0.59 -5.11 7.87
CA ALA A 22 1.03 -6.50 7.98
C ALA A 22 0.75 -7.09 9.38
N GLU A 23 1.06 -6.35 10.45
CA GLU A 23 0.75 -6.74 11.84
C GLU A 23 -0.74 -6.95 12.08
N ALA A 24 -1.59 -6.13 11.45
CA ALA A 24 -3.04 -6.25 11.52
C ALA A 24 -3.63 -7.38 10.66
N GLY A 25 -2.80 -8.12 9.90
CA GLY A 25 -3.27 -9.14 8.97
C GLY A 25 -4.17 -8.57 7.86
N ALA A 26 -3.88 -7.35 7.41
CA ALA A 26 -4.65 -6.71 6.35
C ALA A 26 -4.25 -7.25 4.97
N ASP A 27 -5.24 -7.47 4.11
CA ASP A 27 -5.05 -7.72 2.69
C ASP A 27 -4.92 -6.38 1.95
N VAL A 28 -3.78 -6.17 1.27
CA VAL A 28 -3.43 -4.88 0.65
C VAL A 28 -3.60 -4.98 -0.86
N ASP A 29 -4.55 -4.21 -1.40
CA ASP A 29 -4.70 -3.98 -2.83
C ASP A 29 -3.90 -2.72 -3.20
N LEU A 30 -2.70 -2.89 -3.76
CA LEU A 30 -1.84 -1.78 -4.15
C LEU A 30 -2.07 -1.39 -5.61
N ARG A 31 -2.46 -0.13 -5.84
CA ARG A 31 -2.59 0.46 -7.17
C ARG A 31 -1.51 1.50 -7.42
N ARG A 32 -0.97 1.48 -8.64
CA ARG A 32 0.09 2.40 -9.09
C ARG A 32 -0.35 3.14 -10.37
N PRO A 33 -1.29 4.09 -10.29
CA PRO A 33 -1.81 4.77 -11.49
C PRO A 33 -0.74 5.52 -12.31
N TYR A 34 0.38 5.88 -11.68
CA TYR A 34 1.51 6.50 -12.38
C TYR A 34 2.21 5.57 -13.38
N GLN A 35 1.88 4.27 -13.38
CA GLN A 35 2.43 3.29 -14.30
C GLN A 35 1.57 3.09 -15.56
N GLY A 36 0.47 3.83 -15.71
CA GLY A 36 -0.53 3.63 -16.78
C GLY A 36 -1.46 2.46 -16.50
#